data_AF-A0A6A6GM56-F1
#
_entry.id   AF-A0A6A6GM56-F1
#
_cell.length_a   1.000
_cell.length_b   1.000
_cell.length_c   1.000
_cell.angle_alpha   90.00
_cell.angle_beta   90.00
_cell.angle_gamma   90.00
#
_symmetry.space_group_name_H-M   'P 1'
#
loop_
_entity.id
_entity.type
_entity.pdbx_description
1 polymer ?
#
loop_
_entity_poly.entity_id
_entity_poly.type
_entity_poly.pdbx_seq_one_letter_code
_entity_poly.pdbx_strand_id
1 'polypeptide(L)'
;MDFSDIFRIVNLAVGVFMVLGGIGQFFPSFAIQNVIVGVYVILFGLGNALLEFQIPPQVARYASFMFSFIGRGIFYIFVGCIIMGNNWWRYTAGALVTVVGIGYVVLEYVPSIEPPANMRDADAGWGAEQV
;
A
#
# COMPACT_ATOMS: atom_id res chain seq x y z
N MET A 1 10.74 16.32 -11.27
CA MET A 1 9.53 15.49 -11.08
C MET A 1 8.79 16.09 -9.91
N ASP A 2 7.50 16.36 -10.05
CA ASP A 2 6.69 16.83 -8.92
C ASP A 2 6.63 15.73 -7.85
N PHE A 3 6.55 16.12 -6.57
CA PHE A 3 6.48 15.19 -5.44
C PHE A 3 5.34 14.16 -5.61
N SER A 4 4.23 14.58 -6.22
CA SER A 4 3.09 13.72 -6.55
C SER A 4 3.48 12.53 -7.43
N ASP A 5 4.27 12.76 -8.49
CA ASP A 5 4.70 11.69 -9.40
C ASP A 5 5.65 10.70 -8.71
N ILE A 6 6.51 11.21 -7.83
CA ILE A 6 7.43 10.37 -7.04
C ILE A 6 6.62 9.43 -6.14
N PHE A 7 5.62 9.94 -5.42
CA PHE A 7 4.76 9.11 -4.56
C PHE A 7 3.97 8.08 -5.34
N ARG A 8 3.43 8.44 -6.51
CA ARG A 8 2.72 7.49 -7.38
C ARG A 8 3.63 6.36 -7.85
N ILE A 9 4.86 6.67 -8.26
CA ILE A 9 5.86 5.68 -8.68
C ILE A 9 6.22 4.76 -7.51
N VAL A 10 6.43 5.31 -6.31
CA VAL A 10 6.75 4.52 -5.12
C VAL A 10 5.59 3.59 -4.76
N ASN A 11 4.35 4.09 -4.74
CA ASN A 11 3.16 3.29 -4.46
C ASN A 11 2.98 2.16 -5.50
N LEU A 12 3.21 2.46 -6.79
CA LEU A 12 3.15 1.46 -7.85
C LEU A 12 4.24 0.39 -7.66
N ALA A 13 5.47 0.80 -7.34
CA ALA A 13 6.58 -0.11 -7.07
C ALA A 13 6.28 -1.03 -5.87
N VAL A 14 5.72 -0.48 -4.79
CA VAL A 14 5.25 -1.24 -3.63
C VAL A 14 4.17 -2.25 -4.05
N GLY A 15 3.20 -1.84 -4.86
CA GLY A 15 2.17 -2.73 -5.41
C GLY A 15 2.76 -3.91 -6.20
N VAL A 16 3.78 -3.66 -7.03
CA VAL A 16 4.50 -4.70 -7.76
C VAL A 16 5.21 -5.66 -6.80
N PHE A 17 5.93 -5.15 -5.80
CA PHE A 17 6.59 -5.99 -4.80
C PHE A 17 5.61 -6.81 -3.97
N MET A 18 4.42 -6.28 -3.67
CA MET A 18 3.35 -7.04 -3.04
C MET A 18 2.89 -8.18 -3.93
N VAL A 19 2.57 -7.94 -5.20
CA VAL A 19 2.13 -8.98 -6.13
C VAL A 19 3.20 -10.08 -6.29
N LEU A 20 4.47 -9.69 -6.48
CA LEU A 20 5.58 -10.64 -6.58
C LEU A 20 5.79 -11.42 -5.27
N GLY A 21 5.70 -10.74 -4.12
CA GLY A 21 5.78 -11.36 -2.80
C GLY A 21 4.63 -12.34 -2.53
N GLY A 22 3.43 -12.02 -2.99
CA GLY A 22 2.25 -12.88 -2.92
C GLY A 22 2.37 -14.12 -3.81
N ILE A 23 2.88 -13.99 -5.03
CA ILE A 23 3.23 -15.13 -5.89
C ILE A 23 4.29 -16.00 -5.23
N GLY A 24 5.28 -15.37 -4.58
CA GLY A 24 6.31 -16.06 -3.81
C GLY A 24 5.81 -16.88 -2.62
N GLN A 25 4.57 -16.65 -2.13
CA GLN A 25 3.98 -17.44 -1.05
C GLN A 25 3.61 -18.86 -1.48
N PHE A 26 3.33 -19.09 -2.76
CA PHE A 26 2.95 -20.40 -3.27
C PHE A 26 4.10 -21.42 -3.28
N PHE A 27 5.35 -20.96 -3.14
CA PHE A 27 6.54 -21.80 -3.21
C PHE A 27 7.36 -21.74 -1.90
N PRO A 28 7.97 -22.86 -1.45
CA PRO A 28 7.99 -24.20 -2.05
C PRO A 28 6.89 -25.15 -1.53
N SER A 29 6.21 -24.81 -0.42
CA SER A 29 5.19 -25.67 0.20
C SER A 29 3.79 -25.06 0.03
N PHE A 30 2.91 -25.81 -0.64
CA PHE A 30 1.49 -25.48 -0.79
C PHE A 30 0.71 -25.77 0.50
N ALA A 31 0.93 -24.94 1.51
CA ALA A 31 0.08 -24.89 2.70
C ALA A 31 -1.11 -23.97 2.44
N ILE A 32 -2.31 -24.35 2.91
CA ILE A 32 -3.53 -23.55 2.76
C ILE A 32 -3.33 -22.13 3.33
N GLN A 33 -2.61 -22.00 4.44
CA GLN A 33 -2.27 -20.70 5.02
C GLN A 33 -1.47 -19.81 4.05
N ASN A 34 -0.46 -20.37 3.37
CA ASN A 34 0.35 -19.62 2.41
C ASN A 34 -0.47 -19.21 1.18
N VAL A 35 -1.39 -20.07 0.73
CA VAL A 35 -2.31 -19.76 -0.36
C VAL A 35 -3.22 -18.59 0.02
N ILE A 36 -3.81 -18.63 1.21
CA ILE A 36 -4.68 -17.56 1.71
C ILE A 36 -3.91 -16.25 1.80
N VAL A 37 -2.73 -16.25 2.44
CA VAL A 37 -1.87 -15.06 2.55
C VAL A 37 -1.46 -14.55 1.17
N GLY A 38 -1.05 -15.43 0.26
CA GLY A 38 -0.67 -15.07 -1.11
C GLY A 38 -1.80 -14.37 -1.88
N VAL A 39 -3.02 -14.92 -1.82
CA VAL A 39 -4.20 -14.31 -2.45
C VAL A 39 -4.50 -12.93 -1.87
N TYR A 40 -4.51 -12.79 -0.53
CA TYR A 40 -4.75 -11.48 0.10
C TYR A 40 -3.68 -10.45 -0.29
N VAL A 41 -2.40 -10.84 -0.26
CA VAL A 41 -1.29 -9.95 -0.63
C VAL A 41 -1.41 -9.51 -2.10
N ILE A 42 -1.80 -10.40 -3.02
CA ILE A 42 -2.01 -10.06 -4.43
C ILE A 42 -3.17 -9.07 -4.57
N LEU A 43 -4.31 -9.34 -3.92
CA LEU A 43 -5.47 -8.45 -3.96
C LEU A 43 -5.14 -7.06 -3.40
N PHE A 44 -4.38 -7.01 -2.31
CA PHE A 44 -3.90 -5.76 -1.72
C PHE A 44 -2.91 -5.02 -2.63
N GLY A 45 -1.98 -5.72 -3.28
CA GLY A 45 -1.05 -5.12 -4.24
C GLY A 45 -1.75 -4.56 -5.47
N LEU A 46 -2.70 -5.30 -6.03
CA LEU A 46 -3.53 -4.84 -7.15
C LEU A 46 -4.42 -3.67 -6.75
N GLY A 47 -5.06 -3.73 -5.58
CA GLY A 47 -5.87 -2.65 -5.04
C GLY A 47 -5.06 -1.37 -4.84
N ASN A 48 -3.85 -1.48 -4.26
CA ASN A 48 -2.94 -0.35 -4.10
C ASN A 48 -2.52 0.26 -5.44
N ALA A 49 -2.24 -0.56 -6.45
CA ALA A 49 -1.93 -0.07 -7.80
C ALA A 49 -3.14 0.61 -8.47
N LEU A 50 -4.34 0.04 -8.34
CA LEU A 50 -5.56 0.62 -8.92
C LEU A 50 -5.88 2.00 -8.33
N LEU A 51 -5.65 2.20 -7.03
CA LEU A 51 -5.84 3.49 -6.35
C LEU A 51 -4.97 4.61 -6.93
N GLU A 52 -3.88 4.28 -7.62
CA GLU A 52 -3.01 5.28 -8.28
C GLU A 52 -3.49 5.73 -9.66
N PHE A 53 -4.41 4.98 -10.27
CA PHE A 53 -4.99 5.30 -11.58
C PHE A 53 -6.40 5.86 -11.46
N GLN A 54 -7.16 5.43 -10.46
CA GLN A 54 -8.52 5.88 -10.20
C GLN A 54 -8.85 5.71 -8.72
N ILE A 55 -9.62 6.63 -8.15
CA ILE A 55 -10.08 6.55 -6.75
C ILE A 55 -11.51 5.99 -6.78
N PRO A 56 -11.74 4.70 -6.43
CA PRO A 56 -13.10 4.16 -6.39
C PRO A 56 -13.86 4.76 -5.18
N PRO A 57 -15.11 5.23 -5.36
CA PRO A 57 -15.88 5.86 -4.29
C PRO A 57 -16.13 4.91 -3.09
N GLN A 58 -16.12 3.59 -3.32
CA GLN A 58 -16.25 2.59 -2.27
C GLN A 58 -14.99 2.51 -1.39
N VAL A 59 -13.79 2.66 -1.97
CA VAL A 59 -12.53 2.64 -1.21
C VAL A 59 -12.36 3.94 -0.43
N ALA A 60 -12.75 5.07 -1.02
CA ALA A 60 -12.85 6.35 -0.31
C ALA A 60 -13.79 6.25 0.91
N ARG A 61 -14.93 5.54 0.77
CA ARG A 61 -15.90 5.37 1.86
C ARG A 61 -15.44 4.42 2.97
N TYR A 62 -14.89 3.25 2.63
CA TYR A 62 -14.61 2.20 3.62
C TYR A 62 -13.15 2.08 4.04
N ALA A 63 -12.22 2.62 3.26
CA ALA A 63 -10.78 2.55 3.53
C ALA A 63 -10.15 3.95 3.47
N SER A 64 -10.76 4.92 4.16
CA SER A 64 -10.24 6.29 4.28
C SER A 64 -8.79 6.34 4.78
N PHE A 65 -8.37 5.36 5.59
CA PHE A 65 -6.97 5.24 6.06
C PHE A 65 -5.95 5.04 4.93
N MET A 66 -6.35 4.53 3.77
CA MET A 66 -5.49 4.45 2.57
C MET A 66 -5.21 5.81 1.94
N PHE A 67 -5.85 6.89 2.40
CA PHE A 67 -5.63 8.25 1.90
C PHE A 67 -4.81 9.10 2.87
N SER A 68 -4.20 8.50 3.88
CA SER A 68 -3.30 9.18 4.83
C SER A 68 -1.90 8.55 4.79
N PHE A 69 -0.85 9.35 5.01
CA PHE A 69 0.53 8.84 5.04
C PHE A 69 0.71 7.81 6.16
N ILE A 70 0.22 8.08 7.37
CA ILE A 70 0.30 7.12 8.47
C ILE A 70 -0.48 5.84 8.19
N GLY A 71 -1.69 5.95 7.62
CA GLY A 71 -2.53 4.78 7.34
C GLY A 71 -1.95 3.89 6.24
N ARG A 72 -1.37 4.49 5.17
CA ARG A 72 -0.60 3.75 4.16
C ARG A 72 0.67 3.15 4.74
N GLY A 73 1.40 3.91 5.56
CA GLY A 73 2.63 3.44 6.19
C GLY A 73 2.41 2.20 7.05
N ILE A 74 1.41 2.23 7.93
CA ILE A 74 1.03 1.07 8.77
C ILE A 74 0.61 -0.12 7.92
N PHE A 75 -0.16 0.10 6.86
CA PHE A 75 -0.57 -0.95 5.93
C PHE A 75 0.62 -1.59 5.21
N TYR A 76 1.58 -0.79 4.72
CA TYR A 76 2.78 -1.31 4.07
C TYR A 76 3.65 -2.09 5.06
N ILE A 77 3.80 -1.61 6.30
CA ILE A 77 4.49 -2.38 7.35
C ILE A 77 3.80 -3.72 7.60
N PHE A 78 2.48 -3.73 7.75
CA PHE A 78 1.69 -4.94 7.94
C PHE A 78 1.87 -5.93 6.78
N VAL A 79 1.71 -5.46 5.54
CA VAL A 79 1.84 -6.31 4.34
C VAL A 79 3.28 -6.81 4.18
N GLY A 80 4.28 -5.99 4.46
CA GLY A 80 5.68 -6.43 4.42
C GLY A 80 5.97 -7.53 5.44
N CYS A 81 5.42 -7.44 6.65
CA CYS A 81 5.55 -8.46 7.69
C CYS A 81 4.93 -9.81 7.30
N ILE A 82 3.75 -9.82 6.65
CA ILE A 82 3.10 -11.09 6.21
C ILE A 82 3.79 -11.72 4.99
N ILE A 83 4.46 -10.91 4.15
CA ILE A 83 5.27 -11.42 3.04
C ILE A 83 6.53 -12.11 3.56
N MET A 84 7.12 -11.56 4.62
CA MET A 84 8.35 -12.06 5.23
C MET A 84 8.20 -13.53 5.64
N GLY A 85 9.09 -14.38 5.14
CA GLY A 85 9.06 -15.82 5.37
C GLY A 85 10.45 -16.42 5.31
N ASN A 86 10.52 -17.75 5.27
CA ASN A 86 11.78 -18.48 5.46
C ASN A 86 12.78 -18.34 4.30
N ASN A 87 12.32 -17.92 3.11
CA ASN A 87 13.16 -17.82 1.92
C ASN A 87 13.71 -16.41 1.75
N TRP A 88 14.97 -16.30 1.31
CA TRP A 88 15.64 -15.01 1.12
C TRP A 88 14.87 -14.05 0.21
N TRP A 89 14.30 -14.52 -0.90
CA TRP A 89 13.48 -13.69 -1.80
C TRP A 89 12.25 -13.08 -1.13
N ARG A 90 11.60 -13.84 -0.24
CA ARG A 90 10.44 -13.37 0.53
C ARG A 90 10.87 -12.39 1.61
N TYR A 91 12.00 -12.64 2.23
CA TYR A 91 12.58 -11.75 3.22
C TYR A 91 12.95 -10.39 2.60
N THR A 92 13.60 -10.38 1.44
CA THR A 92 13.97 -9.15 0.74
C THR A 92 12.76 -8.36 0.24
N ALA A 93 11.75 -9.04 -0.33
CA ALA A 93 10.54 -8.36 -0.80
C ALA A 93 9.74 -7.77 0.36
N GLY A 94 9.57 -8.53 1.46
CA GLY A 94 8.89 -8.04 2.66
C GLY A 94 9.64 -6.87 3.30
N ALA A 95 10.96 -6.97 3.44
CA ALA A 95 11.78 -5.91 4.03
C ALA A 95 11.70 -4.60 3.24
N LEU A 96 11.74 -4.65 1.90
CA LEU A 96 11.59 -3.44 1.06
C LEU A 96 10.25 -2.75 1.30
N VAL A 97 9.16 -3.52 1.30
CA VAL A 97 7.81 -2.98 1.53
C VAL A 97 7.68 -2.40 2.95
N THR A 98 8.24 -3.08 3.95
CA THR A 98 8.26 -2.58 5.34
C THR A 98 9.08 -1.30 5.48
N VAL A 99 10.25 -1.21 4.84
CA VAL A 99 11.10 0.00 4.87
C VAL A 99 10.38 1.19 4.23
N VAL A 100 9.69 0.99 3.11
CA VAL A 100 8.87 2.05 2.50
C VAL A 100 7.74 2.45 3.45
N GLY A 101 7.08 1.49 4.11
CA GLY A 101 6.05 1.78 5.10
C GLY A 101 6.55 2.62 6.28
N ILE A 102 7.74 2.32 6.82
CA ILE A 102 8.38 3.15 7.85
C ILE A 102 8.65 4.56 7.32
N GLY A 103 9.15 4.67 6.08
CA GLY A 103 9.33 5.96 5.41
C GLY A 103 8.04 6.78 5.39
N TYR A 104 6.91 6.18 5.01
CA TYR A 104 5.60 6.85 4.98
C TYR A 104 5.15 7.31 6.37
N VAL A 105 5.39 6.52 7.42
CA VAL A 105 5.10 6.94 8.81
C VAL A 105 5.97 8.12 9.23
N VAL A 106 7.26 8.13 8.86
CA VAL A 106 8.16 9.24 9.18
C VAL A 106 7.77 10.51 8.43
N LEU A 107 7.34 10.39 7.17
CA LEU A 107 6.92 11.53 6.35
C LEU A 107 5.70 12.28 6.92
N GLU A 108 4.84 11.61 7.69
CA GLU A 108 3.74 12.28 8.42
C GLU A 108 4.24 13.40 9.34
N TYR A 109 5.42 13.23 9.93
CA TYR A 109 6.01 14.22 10.84
C TYR A 109 6.84 15.29 10.13
N VAL A 110 6.86 15.28 8.78
CA VAL A 110 7.57 16.28 7.96
C VAL A 110 6.53 17.27 7.41
N PRO A 111 6.30 18.42 8.09
CA PRO A 111 5.25 19.37 7.73
C PRO A 111 5.44 20.07 6.37
N SER A 112 6.56 19.85 5.68
CA SER A 112 6.87 20.46 4.38
C SER A 112 6.39 19.64 3.18
N ILE A 113 5.85 18.44 3.38
CA ILE A 113 5.34 17.60 2.29
C ILE A 113 3.82 17.63 2.33
N GLU A 114 3.23 18.36 1.39
CA GLU A 114 1.79 18.31 1.19
C GLU A 114 1.37 16.90 0.74
N PRO A 115 0.30 16.34 1.31
CA PRO A 115 -0.27 15.09 0.83
C PRO A 115 -0.57 15.19 -0.68
N PRO A 116 -0.13 14.22 -1.50
CA PRO A 116 -0.41 14.22 -2.94
C PRO A 116 -1.91 14.29 -3.21
N ALA A 117 -2.33 14.84 -4.35
CA ALA A 117 -3.74 15.08 -4.70
C ALA A 117 -4.66 13.84 -4.53
N ASN A 118 -4.10 12.64 -4.74
CA ASN A 118 -4.78 11.37 -4.49
C ASN A 118 -5.25 11.17 -3.03
N MET A 119 -4.70 11.90 -2.07
CA MET A 119 -5.07 11.95 -0.65
C MET A 119 -6.00 13.14 -0.30
N ARG A 120 -6.07 14.18 -1.15
CA ARG A 120 -6.84 15.41 -0.91
C ARG A 120 -8.25 15.37 -1.52
N ASP A 121 -8.45 14.71 -2.66
CA ASP A 121 -9.75 14.70 -3.34
C ASP A 121 -10.80 13.78 -2.69
N ALA A 122 -10.41 12.91 -1.75
CA ALA A 122 -11.34 12.09 -0.99
C ALA A 122 -12.16 12.91 0.04
N ASP A 123 -11.61 14.02 0.56
CA ASP A 123 -12.31 14.92 1.48
C ASP A 123 -13.20 15.96 0.75
N ALA A 124 -12.97 16.20 -0.54
CA ALA A 124 -13.72 17.21 -1.30
C ALA A 124 -15.14 16.77 -1.69
N GLY A 125 -15.45 15.48 -1.62
CA GLY A 125 -16.74 14.93 -2.08
C GLY A 125 -17.86 14.87 -1.05
N TRP A 126 -17.60 15.13 0.24
CA TRP A 126 -18.58 14.85 1.29
C TRP A 126 -18.57 15.86 2.46
N GLY A 127 -18.28 17.12 2.17
CA GLY A 127 -18.49 18.26 3.07
C GLY A 127 -19.35 19.39 2.48
N ALA A 128 -19.78 19.27 1.22
CA ALA A 128 -20.47 20.33 0.48
C ALA A 128 -21.98 20.09 0.26
N GLU A 129 -22.54 18.98 0.78
CA GLU A 129 -23.98 18.64 0.62
C GLU A 129 -24.74 18.54 1.96
N GLN A 130 -24.16 18.98 3.08
CA GLN A 130 -24.88 19.09 4.35
C GLN A 130 -24.77 20.50 4.94
N VAL A 131 -25.44 21.46 4.28
CA VAL A 131 -26.10 22.62 4.90
C VAL A 131 -27.29 23.04 4.05
#